data_AF-A0A7C7VPL0-F1
#
_entry.id   AF-A0A7C7VPL0-F1
#
_cell.length_a   1.000
_cell.length_b   1.000
_cell.length_c   1.000
_cell.angle_alpha   90.00
_cell.angle_beta   90.00
_cell.angle_gamma   90.00
#
_symmetry.space_group_name_H-M   'P 1'
#
loop_
_entity.id
_entity.type
_entity.pdbx_description
1 polymer ?
#
loop_
_entity_poly.entity_id
_entity_poly.type
_entity_poly.pdbx_seq_one_letter_code
_entity_poly.pdbx_strand_id
1 'polypeptide(L)'
;MTSKSKRSIFDRIIRPQDWEAIKIYSNVPKATEATIELEKRVMEALIRYLIRFRMEPEKITLRGVERGLGLSYSKVRRLLKKLVDKEIVISWPVGKQVAFLVADLERAIREGYLSFDKEELRFLSMLLSVGELEEQIGSTILALPKVLTFPHIYVKGLNILTESWIASLEASKYLLEMKKGTLSLKIPSPLKNLIKRYKEFEEFERFIGQVPLTVIPIYRSIVVPGMKDLISGIRRELGIKGNLKVKLRYLHPMAYGILMRELFFELDCKENPSDEEVKTAMKRLSEKQLKLLLHIERPLLEKIKQGNLPENLSVEAVLYEAIVLRLAAVFALNLGANDELVREAREAAELLESTAEEMRRRVGRKRQ
;
A
#
# COMPACT_ATOMS: atom_id res chain seq x y z
N MET A 1 11.04 14.23 43.54
CA MET A 1 11.64 13.82 42.25
C MET A 1 10.52 13.60 41.25
N THR A 2 10.27 14.59 40.39
CA THR A 2 9.17 14.60 39.41
C THR A 2 9.46 13.63 38.26
N SER A 3 8.52 12.71 38.02
CA SER A 3 8.58 11.79 36.88
C SER A 3 8.65 12.58 35.56
N LYS A 4 9.74 12.43 34.81
CA LYS A 4 9.82 12.90 33.43
C LYS A 4 8.92 11.99 32.60
N SER A 5 7.67 12.41 32.40
CA SER A 5 6.78 11.91 31.34
C SER A 5 7.58 11.80 30.04
N LYS A 6 7.66 10.58 29.48
CA LYS A 6 8.27 10.34 28.15
C LYS A 6 7.41 11.08 27.12
N ARG A 7 7.77 12.33 26.79
CA ARG A 7 7.17 13.09 25.68
C ARG A 7 7.17 12.24 24.43
N SER A 8 6.01 12.16 23.78
CA SER A 8 5.80 11.43 22.53
C SER A 8 6.81 11.88 21.47
N ILE A 9 7.25 10.97 20.59
CA ILE A 9 8.11 11.32 19.45
C ILE A 9 7.45 12.42 18.59
N PHE A 10 6.12 12.43 18.53
CA PHE A 10 5.33 13.46 17.87
C PHE A 10 5.54 14.86 18.47
N ASP A 11 5.86 14.98 19.76
CA ASP A 11 6.08 16.28 20.40
C ASP A 11 7.50 16.83 20.19
N ARG A 12 8.37 16.06 19.51
CA ARG A 12 9.78 16.41 19.27
C ARG A 12 10.07 16.97 17.89
N ILE A 13 9.16 16.82 16.93
CA ILE A 13 9.41 17.26 15.53
C ILE A 13 9.53 18.79 15.41
N ILE A 14 8.80 19.54 16.24
CA ILE A 14 9.02 20.98 16.40
C ILE A 14 10.00 21.17 17.55
N ARG A 15 11.20 21.62 17.23
CA ARG A 15 12.32 21.72 18.16
C ARG A 15 12.20 22.99 19.01
N PRO A 16 12.83 23.06 20.20
CA PRO A 16 12.84 24.29 21.01
C PRO A 16 13.36 25.52 20.25
N GLN A 17 14.39 25.34 19.43
CA GLN A 17 14.97 26.39 18.58
C GLN A 17 14.00 26.92 17.51
N ASP A 18 13.02 26.11 17.09
CA ASP A 18 12.01 26.51 16.10
C ASP A 18 11.05 27.53 16.75
N TRP A 19 10.63 27.25 17.98
CA TRP A 19 9.82 28.16 18.79
C TRP A 19 10.55 29.47 19.11
N GLU A 20 11.86 29.40 19.35
CA GLU A 20 12.70 30.57 19.56
C GLU A 20 12.78 31.44 18.30
N ALA A 21 13.02 30.83 17.13
CA ALA A 21 13.03 31.55 15.85
C ALA A 21 11.68 32.22 15.55
N ILE A 22 10.57 31.52 15.80
CA ILE A 22 9.20 32.05 15.69
C ILE A 22 9.02 33.27 16.60
N LYS A 23 9.47 33.19 17.85
CA LYS A 23 9.36 34.28 18.83
C LYS A 23 10.20 35.50 18.43
N ILE A 24 11.38 35.30 17.87
CA ILE A 24 12.20 36.40 17.36
C ILE A 24 11.52 37.04 16.15
N TYR A 25 11.05 36.22 15.21
CA TYR A 25 10.39 36.70 13.99
C TYR A 25 9.04 37.37 14.25
N SER A 26 8.30 36.97 15.29
CA SER A 26 7.04 37.61 15.67
C SER A 26 7.23 39.08 16.07
N ASN A 27 8.39 39.41 16.65
CA ASN A 27 8.76 40.76 17.07
C ASN A 27 9.39 41.62 15.96
N VAL A 28 9.79 41.04 14.82
CA VAL A 28 10.31 41.83 13.68
C VAL A 28 9.21 42.74 13.12
N PRO A 29 9.40 44.08 13.06
CA PRO A 29 8.41 44.99 12.52
C PRO A 29 8.05 44.65 11.06
N LYS A 30 6.80 44.88 10.64
CA LYS A 30 6.34 44.55 9.28
C LYS A 30 7.13 45.26 8.17
N ALA A 31 7.68 46.43 8.48
CA ALA A 31 8.44 47.29 7.55
C ALA A 31 9.92 46.91 7.44
N THR A 32 10.41 45.99 8.27
CA THR A 32 11.82 45.58 8.31
C THR A 32 11.93 44.18 7.69
N GLU A 33 12.84 44.01 6.74
CA GLU A 33 13.16 42.67 6.23
C GLU A 33 13.87 41.88 7.32
N ALA A 34 13.34 40.70 7.65
CA ALA A 34 14.05 39.76 8.50
C ALA A 34 15.30 39.28 7.75
N THR A 35 16.36 38.94 8.49
CA THR A 35 17.52 38.30 7.86
C THR A 35 17.10 37.02 7.16
N ILE A 36 17.76 36.69 6.05
CA ILE A 36 17.47 35.51 5.25
C ILE A 36 17.58 34.24 6.11
N GLU A 37 18.55 34.17 7.04
CA GLU A 37 18.67 33.01 7.93
C GLU A 37 17.50 32.90 8.91
N LEU A 38 17.04 34.01 9.50
CA LEU A 38 15.92 33.99 10.44
C LEU A 38 14.63 33.57 9.72
N GLU A 39 14.39 34.12 8.53
CA GLU A 39 13.21 33.73 7.74
C GLU A 39 13.26 32.26 7.32
N LYS A 40 14.43 31.73 6.94
CA LYS A 40 14.59 30.29 6.66
C LYS A 40 14.30 29.42 7.88
N ARG A 41 14.77 29.78 9.08
CA ARG A 41 14.47 29.03 10.32
C ARG A 41 12.99 29.05 10.67
N VAL A 42 12.30 30.15 10.41
CA VAL A 42 10.86 30.25 10.64
C VAL A 42 10.08 29.45 9.60
N MET A 43 10.55 29.40 8.36
CA MET A 43 10.00 28.50 7.34
C MET A 43 10.20 27.03 7.71
N GLU A 44 11.36 26.65 8.25
CA GLU A 44 11.59 25.30 8.78
C GLU A 44 10.57 24.95 9.88
N ALA A 45 10.41 25.85 10.86
CA ALA A 45 9.44 25.70 11.93
C ALA A 45 8.00 25.53 11.42
N LEU A 46 7.63 26.33 10.41
CA LEU A 46 6.33 26.26 9.75
C LEU A 46 6.14 24.92 9.03
N ILE A 47 7.12 24.46 8.26
CA ILE A 47 7.08 23.17 7.56
C ILE A 47 6.91 22.03 8.57
N ARG A 48 7.68 22.03 9.67
CA ARG A 48 7.57 21.04 10.76
C ARG A 48 6.20 21.05 11.42
N TYR A 49 5.63 22.23 11.64
CA TYR A 49 4.28 22.38 12.18
C TYR A 49 3.23 21.76 11.24
N LEU A 50 3.34 22.02 9.93
CA LEU A 50 2.43 21.42 8.94
C LEU A 50 2.56 19.89 8.89
N ILE A 51 3.78 19.35 8.95
CA ILE A 51 4.01 17.89 9.02
C ILE A 51 3.38 17.30 10.29
N ARG A 52 3.56 17.96 11.44
CA ARG A 52 3.07 17.51 12.74
C ARG A 52 1.55 17.42 12.80
N PHE A 53 0.88 18.41 12.23
CA PHE A 53 -0.56 18.59 12.34
C PHE A 53 -1.30 18.24 11.04
N ARG A 54 -0.66 17.55 10.11
CA ARG A 54 -1.25 17.17 8.81
C ARG A 54 -2.61 16.46 8.92
N MET A 55 -2.82 15.70 10.00
CA MET A 55 -4.06 14.95 10.27
C MET A 55 -5.13 15.78 11.01
N GLU A 56 -4.86 17.05 11.30
CA GLU A 56 -5.73 17.97 12.05
C GLU A 56 -6.00 19.20 11.16
N PRO A 57 -6.90 19.10 10.16
CA PRO A 57 -7.11 20.12 9.12
C PRO A 57 -7.33 21.53 9.67
N GLU A 58 -8.02 21.65 10.80
CA GLU A 58 -8.28 22.90 11.50
C GLU A 58 -7.01 23.60 12.00
N LYS A 59 -5.94 22.84 12.29
CA LYS A 59 -4.65 23.36 12.74
C LYS A 59 -3.75 23.79 11.58
N ILE A 60 -3.89 23.19 10.40
CA ILE A 60 -3.10 23.52 9.21
C ILE A 60 -3.77 24.53 8.27
N THR A 61 -4.86 25.17 8.71
CA THR A 61 -5.44 26.34 8.03
C THR A 61 -4.67 27.61 8.36
N LEU A 62 -4.88 28.69 7.61
CA LEU A 62 -4.23 29.97 7.89
C LEU A 62 -4.45 30.47 9.33
N ARG A 63 -5.67 30.35 9.86
CA ARG A 63 -6.01 30.68 11.26
C ARG A 63 -5.54 29.63 12.27
N GLY A 64 -5.44 28.37 11.84
CA GLY A 64 -4.86 27.29 12.65
C GLY A 64 -3.40 27.54 12.92
N VAL A 65 -2.62 27.78 11.86
CA VAL A 65 -1.18 28.06 11.90
C VAL A 65 -0.90 29.36 12.64
N GLU A 66 -1.71 30.41 12.43
CA GLU A 66 -1.64 31.66 13.19
C GLU A 66 -1.68 31.41 14.71
N ARG A 67 -2.71 30.69 15.18
CA ARG A 67 -2.88 30.37 16.60
C ARG A 67 -1.81 29.42 17.10
N GLY A 68 -1.44 28.43 16.28
CA GLY A 68 -0.47 27.39 16.64
C GLY A 68 0.95 27.89 16.77
N LEU A 69 1.35 28.83 15.91
CA LEU A 69 2.69 29.41 15.91
C LEU A 69 2.77 30.75 16.65
N GLY A 70 1.63 31.36 17.03
CA GLY A 70 1.64 32.68 17.68
C GLY A 70 2.18 33.79 16.77
N LEU A 71 2.07 33.62 15.45
CA LEU A 71 2.46 34.61 14.45
C LEU A 71 1.23 35.37 13.97
N SER A 72 1.35 36.68 13.72
CA SER A 72 0.23 37.45 13.15
C SER A 72 -0.24 36.88 11.81
N TYR A 73 -1.55 36.92 11.55
CA TYR A 73 -2.16 36.48 10.29
C TYR A 73 -1.40 36.93 9.02
N SER A 74 -1.01 38.21 8.93
CA SER A 74 -0.28 38.74 7.77
C SER A 74 1.07 38.05 7.56
N LYS A 75 1.80 37.75 8.64
CA LYS A 75 3.12 37.09 8.58
C LYS A 75 2.97 35.63 8.14
N VAL A 76 2.00 34.92 8.71
CA VAL A 76 1.72 33.52 8.31
C VAL A 76 1.31 33.46 6.84
N ARG A 77 0.42 34.35 6.38
CA ARG A 77 0.01 34.42 4.98
C ARG A 77 1.20 34.64 4.04
N ARG A 78 2.13 35.54 4.42
CA ARG A 78 3.35 35.82 3.64
C ARG A 78 4.26 34.59 3.55
N LEU A 79 4.52 33.92 4.68
CA LEU A 79 5.38 32.75 4.75
C LEU A 79 4.79 31.56 3.96
N LEU A 80 3.50 31.27 4.16
CA LEU A 80 2.80 30.23 3.41
C LEU A 80 2.78 30.53 1.91
N LYS A 81 2.52 31.78 1.52
CA LYS A 81 2.59 32.17 0.10
C LYS A 81 3.97 31.89 -0.49
N LYS A 82 5.06 32.27 0.19
CA LYS A 82 6.43 31.98 -0.28
C LYS A 82 6.69 30.48 -0.45
N LEU A 83 6.18 29.65 0.46
CA LEU A 83 6.32 28.19 0.36
C LEU A 83 5.44 27.58 -0.74
N VAL A 84 4.27 28.17 -1.00
CA VAL A 84 3.38 27.79 -2.11
C VAL A 84 3.95 28.19 -3.45
N ASP A 85 4.47 29.41 -3.60
CA ASP A 85 5.13 29.90 -4.81
C ASP A 85 6.38 29.05 -5.16
N LYS A 86 6.97 28.39 -4.15
CA LYS A 86 8.08 27.44 -4.29
C LYS A 86 7.66 25.99 -4.51
N GLU A 87 6.36 25.72 -4.50
CA GLU A 87 5.75 24.37 -4.59
C GLU A 87 6.17 23.40 -3.47
N ILE A 88 6.73 23.92 -2.36
CA ILE A 88 7.05 23.11 -1.17
C ILE A 88 5.77 22.78 -0.40
N VAL A 89 4.84 23.73 -0.39
CA VAL A 89 3.52 23.62 0.24
C VAL A 89 2.44 23.78 -0.83
N ILE A 90 1.35 23.02 -0.73
CA ILE A 90 0.15 23.21 -1.56
C ILE A 90 -0.99 23.76 -0.72
N SER A 91 -1.91 24.45 -1.39
CA SER A 91 -3.17 24.89 -0.82
C SER A 91 -4.25 23.87 -1.15
N TRP A 92 -4.91 23.32 -0.14
CA TRP A 92 -5.95 22.30 -0.28
C TRP A 92 -7.29 22.83 0.26
N PRO A 93 -8.35 22.90 -0.57
CA PRO A 93 -9.65 23.36 -0.11
C PRO A 93 -10.31 22.33 0.82
N VAL A 94 -10.72 22.75 2.02
CA VAL A 94 -11.46 21.95 3.00
C VAL A 94 -12.74 22.70 3.39
N GLY A 95 -13.84 22.38 2.71
CA GLY A 95 -15.11 23.10 2.87
C GLY A 95 -14.97 24.59 2.49
N LYS A 96 -15.21 25.50 3.44
CA LYS A 96 -15.06 26.95 3.26
C LYS A 96 -13.66 27.49 3.59
N GLN A 97 -12.73 26.62 3.99
CA GLN A 97 -11.38 26.99 4.42
C GLN A 97 -10.32 26.40 3.48
N VAL A 98 -9.09 26.90 3.60
CA VAL A 98 -7.92 26.38 2.88
C VAL A 98 -6.93 25.85 3.90
N ALA A 99 -6.63 24.56 3.80
CA ALA A 99 -5.57 23.88 4.52
C ALA A 99 -4.26 23.95 3.72
N PHE A 100 -3.13 23.92 4.42
CA PHE A 100 -1.80 23.96 3.81
C PHE A 100 -1.07 22.65 4.10
N LEU A 101 -0.59 21.97 3.05
CA LEU A 101 0.06 20.67 3.15
C LEU A 101 1.46 20.74 2.55
N VAL A 102 2.43 20.07 3.18
CA VAL A 102 3.77 19.95 2.62
C VAL A 102 3.74 18.91 1.50
N ALA A 103 4.00 19.33 0.27
CA ALA A 103 3.91 18.48 -0.92
C ALA A 103 5.27 17.96 -1.39
N ASP A 104 6.34 18.75 -1.23
CA ASP A 104 7.67 18.42 -1.74
C ASP A 104 8.73 18.55 -0.64
N LEU A 105 8.84 17.49 0.18
CA LEU A 105 9.85 17.38 1.23
C LEU A 105 11.28 17.33 0.68
N GLU A 106 11.47 16.71 -0.49
CA GLU A 106 12.78 16.62 -1.12
C GLU A 106 13.29 18.01 -1.49
N ARG A 107 12.45 18.84 -2.10
CA ARG A 107 12.77 20.24 -2.42
C ARG A 107 12.99 21.07 -1.16
N ALA A 108 12.19 20.89 -0.11
CA ALA A 108 12.40 21.57 1.16
C ALA A 108 13.78 21.29 1.76
N ILE A 109 14.24 20.03 1.69
CA ILE A 109 15.57 19.62 2.15
C ILE A 109 16.66 20.20 1.23
N ARG A 110 16.51 20.05 -0.09
CA ARG A 110 17.49 20.50 -1.08
C ARG A 110 17.72 22.02 -1.07
N GLU A 111 16.67 22.81 -0.86
CA GLU A 111 16.76 24.27 -0.76
C GLU A 111 17.20 24.76 0.64
N GLY A 112 17.42 23.84 1.58
CA GLY A 112 17.89 24.13 2.93
C GLY A 112 16.84 24.76 3.83
N TYR A 113 15.55 24.50 3.55
CA TYR A 113 14.44 24.90 4.44
C TYR A 113 14.15 23.88 5.53
N LEU A 114 14.72 22.67 5.43
CA LEU A 114 14.38 21.56 6.32
C LEU A 114 15.58 20.65 6.49
N SER A 115 15.91 20.33 7.74
CA SER A 115 17.02 19.44 8.07
C SER A 115 16.56 18.36 9.05
N PHE A 116 16.84 17.09 8.79
CA PHE A 116 16.41 16.02 9.68
C PHE A 116 17.58 15.31 10.33
N ASP A 117 17.45 15.04 11.62
CA ASP A 117 18.32 14.08 12.30
C ASP A 117 17.88 12.64 12.01
N LYS A 118 18.67 11.67 12.46
CA LYS A 118 18.43 10.24 12.21
C LYS A 118 17.12 9.73 12.83
N GLU A 119 16.69 10.28 13.96
CA GLU A 119 15.43 9.89 14.62
C GLU A 119 14.22 10.50 13.91
N GLU A 120 14.34 11.76 13.47
CA GLU A 120 13.32 12.44 12.68
C GLU A 120 13.16 11.82 11.29
N LEU A 121 14.23 11.38 10.64
CA LEU A 121 14.14 10.64 9.37
C LEU A 121 13.41 9.30 9.55
N ARG A 122 13.62 8.60 10.67
CA ARG A 122 12.86 7.39 11.01
C ARG A 122 11.38 7.72 11.24
N PHE A 123 11.09 8.83 11.90
CA PHE A 123 9.74 9.30 12.14
C PHE A 123 9.02 9.74 10.84
N LEU A 124 9.72 10.43 9.94
CA LEU A 124 9.18 10.77 8.63
C LEU A 124 8.98 9.55 7.77
N SER A 125 9.88 8.56 7.80
CA SER A 125 9.66 7.28 7.13
C SER A 125 8.37 6.62 7.63
N MET A 126 8.11 6.67 8.94
CA MET A 126 6.84 6.22 9.52
C MET A 126 5.64 7.10 9.07
N LEU A 127 5.77 8.43 9.06
CA LEU A 127 4.70 9.32 8.59
C LEU A 127 4.45 9.26 7.07
N LEU A 128 5.46 8.95 6.27
CA LEU A 128 5.39 8.80 4.82
C LEU A 128 4.83 7.43 4.45
N SER A 129 5.09 6.39 5.25
CA SER A 129 4.34 5.14 5.18
C SER A 129 2.85 5.32 5.51
N VAL A 130 2.50 6.43 6.18
CA VAL A 130 1.11 6.91 6.41
C VAL A 130 0.69 7.99 5.38
N GLY A 131 1.64 8.58 4.65
CA GLY A 131 1.42 9.71 3.74
C GLY A 131 1.28 9.33 2.27
N GLU A 132 1.86 8.20 1.84
CA GLU A 132 1.52 7.54 0.57
C GLU A 132 0.05 7.05 0.54
N LEU A 133 -0.64 7.08 1.68
CA LEU A 133 -2.08 6.85 1.86
C LEU A 133 -2.95 8.07 1.47
N GLU A 134 -2.37 9.27 1.35
CA GLU A 134 -3.08 10.53 1.10
C GLU A 134 -3.15 10.93 -0.38
N GLU A 135 -2.19 10.54 -1.24
CA GLU A 135 -2.36 10.68 -2.71
C GLU A 135 -3.52 9.78 -3.24
N GLN A 136 -4.08 8.94 -2.36
CA GLN A 136 -5.16 7.99 -2.58
C GLN A 136 -6.50 8.44 -1.97
N ILE A 137 -6.63 9.72 -1.59
CA ILE A 137 -7.80 10.31 -0.90
C ILE A 137 -9.15 10.01 -1.57
N GLY A 138 -9.22 9.87 -2.90
CA GLY A 138 -10.47 9.46 -3.57
C GLY A 138 -11.01 8.10 -3.10
N SER A 139 -10.13 7.23 -2.61
CA SER A 139 -10.43 5.86 -2.18
C SER A 139 -10.25 5.61 -0.69
N THR A 140 -9.36 6.37 -0.06
CA THR A 140 -9.15 6.43 1.38
C THR A 140 -10.38 6.99 2.11
N ILE A 141 -11.20 7.86 1.50
CA ILE A 141 -12.46 8.35 2.12
C ILE A 141 -13.44 7.22 2.52
N LEU A 142 -13.42 6.08 1.82
CA LEU A 142 -14.29 4.93 2.17
C LEU A 142 -13.66 3.96 3.20
N ALA A 143 -12.33 4.00 3.35
CA ALA A 143 -11.57 3.10 4.22
C ALA A 143 -11.10 3.77 5.52
N LEU A 144 -10.70 5.04 5.48
CA LEU A 144 -10.16 5.80 6.62
C LEU A 144 -11.14 5.91 7.79
N PRO A 145 -12.44 6.19 7.59
CA PRO A 145 -13.40 6.16 8.70
C PRO A 145 -13.42 4.80 9.39
N LYS A 146 -13.30 3.70 8.63
CA LYS A 146 -13.34 2.32 9.16
C LYS A 146 -12.06 1.93 9.90
N VAL A 147 -10.89 2.32 9.37
CA VAL A 147 -9.59 2.14 10.03
C VAL A 147 -9.53 2.93 11.34
N LEU A 148 -10.11 4.13 11.36
CA LEU A 148 -10.15 4.98 12.55
C LEU A 148 -11.24 4.56 13.56
N THR A 149 -12.32 3.90 13.11
CA THR A 149 -13.39 3.42 13.99
C THR A 149 -13.02 2.09 14.65
N PHE A 150 -12.30 1.19 13.95
CA PHE A 150 -11.90 -0.12 14.49
C PHE A 150 -10.41 -0.43 14.25
N PRO A 151 -9.49 0.36 14.81
CA PRO A 151 -8.05 0.26 14.54
C PRO A 151 -7.46 -1.09 14.96
N HIS A 152 -7.99 -1.72 16.00
CA HIS A 152 -7.55 -3.02 16.47
C HIS A 152 -7.95 -4.17 15.53
N ILE A 153 -9.12 -4.11 14.87
CA ILE A 153 -9.51 -5.10 13.86
C ILE A 153 -8.57 -5.01 12.66
N TYR A 154 -8.27 -3.78 12.24
CA TYR A 154 -7.31 -3.52 11.16
C TYR A 154 -5.92 -4.08 11.47
N VAL A 155 -5.40 -3.84 12.67
CA VAL A 155 -4.12 -4.40 13.12
C VAL A 155 -4.15 -5.93 13.17
N LYS A 156 -5.23 -6.53 13.69
CA LYS A 156 -5.39 -7.99 13.73
C LYS A 156 -5.39 -8.60 12.33
N GLY A 157 -6.14 -8.00 11.39
CA GLY A 157 -6.16 -8.44 9.99
C GLY A 157 -4.78 -8.35 9.33
N LEU A 158 -4.04 -7.25 9.56
CA LEU A 158 -2.68 -7.09 9.06
C LEU A 158 -1.69 -8.10 9.67
N ASN A 159 -1.80 -8.38 10.97
CA ASN A 159 -0.96 -9.38 11.63
C ASN A 159 -1.16 -10.75 10.99
N ILE A 160 -2.41 -11.16 10.76
CA ILE A 160 -2.72 -12.44 10.10
C ILE A 160 -2.14 -12.51 8.69
N LEU A 161 -2.30 -11.46 7.88
CA LEU A 161 -1.71 -11.40 6.53
C LEU A 161 -0.19 -11.50 6.57
N THR A 162 0.44 -10.85 7.55
CA THR A 162 1.90 -10.83 7.72
C THR A 162 2.41 -12.19 8.18
N GLU A 163 1.76 -12.81 9.17
CA GLU A 163 2.09 -14.14 9.67
C GLU A 163 1.95 -15.20 8.57
N SER A 164 0.86 -15.18 7.81
CA SER A 164 0.64 -16.07 6.66
C SER A 164 1.68 -15.86 5.56
N TRP A 165 2.12 -14.63 5.31
CA TRP A 165 3.20 -14.34 4.37
C TRP A 165 4.55 -14.87 4.84
N ILE A 166 4.91 -14.64 6.12
CA ILE A 166 6.16 -15.16 6.71
C ILE A 166 6.19 -16.69 6.62
N ALA A 167 5.09 -17.36 6.98
CA ALA A 167 4.99 -18.82 6.87
C ALA A 167 5.18 -19.31 5.43
N SER A 168 4.65 -18.57 4.46
CA SER A 168 4.82 -18.85 3.03
C SER A 168 6.27 -18.68 2.57
N LEU A 169 6.94 -17.59 2.99
CA LEU A 169 8.37 -17.37 2.73
C LEU A 169 9.23 -18.52 3.26
N GLU A 170 8.98 -18.93 4.50
CA GLU A 170 9.70 -20.03 5.15
C GLU A 170 9.46 -21.37 4.44
N ALA A 171 8.21 -21.66 4.05
CA ALA A 171 7.87 -22.87 3.31
C ALA A 171 8.54 -22.91 1.92
N SER A 172 8.55 -21.79 1.19
CA SER A 172 9.21 -21.67 -0.12
C SER A 172 10.73 -21.81 -0.01
N LYS A 173 11.36 -21.18 0.98
CA LYS A 173 12.80 -21.32 1.25
C LYS A 173 13.18 -22.77 1.55
N TYR A 174 12.38 -23.43 2.39
CA TYR A 174 12.57 -24.84 2.75
C TYR A 174 12.51 -25.76 1.51
N LEU A 175 11.51 -25.60 0.64
CA LEU A 175 11.38 -26.40 -0.58
C LEU A 175 12.55 -26.17 -1.55
N LEU A 176 13.09 -24.95 -1.61
CA LEU A 176 14.23 -24.60 -2.46
C LEU A 176 15.54 -25.22 -1.94
N GLU A 177 15.75 -25.21 -0.62
CA GLU A 177 16.89 -25.87 0.03
C GLU A 177 16.81 -27.41 -0.08
N MET A 178 15.60 -27.99 -0.01
CA MET A 178 15.38 -29.42 -0.30
C MET A 178 15.78 -29.78 -1.73
N LYS A 179 15.37 -28.97 -2.73
CA LYS A 179 15.73 -29.17 -4.16
C LYS A 179 17.25 -29.11 -4.37
N LYS A 180 17.96 -28.32 -3.56
CA LYS A 180 19.42 -28.16 -3.58
C LYS A 180 20.18 -29.22 -2.77
N GLY A 181 19.49 -30.17 -2.13
CA GLY A 181 20.12 -31.21 -1.32
C GLY A 181 20.87 -30.69 -0.08
N THR A 182 20.55 -29.49 0.41
CA THR A 182 21.32 -28.79 1.44
C THR A 182 20.73 -28.88 2.85
N LEU A 183 19.60 -29.59 3.03
CA LEU A 183 18.80 -29.52 4.27
C LEU A 183 18.93 -30.78 5.13
N SER A 184 19.30 -30.61 6.41
CA SER A 184 19.34 -31.66 7.46
C SER A 184 18.54 -31.31 8.73
N LEU A 185 17.55 -30.41 8.67
CA LEU A 185 16.82 -29.93 9.87
C LEU A 185 15.34 -30.34 9.92
N LYS A 186 14.86 -30.60 11.15
CA LYS A 186 13.46 -30.92 11.49
C LYS A 186 12.52 -29.78 11.08
N ILE A 187 11.48 -30.12 10.32
CA ILE A 187 10.44 -29.19 9.88
C ILE A 187 9.69 -28.61 11.11
N PRO A 188 9.59 -27.28 11.26
CA PRO A 188 8.71 -26.67 12.24
C PRO A 188 7.28 -27.15 12.06
N SER A 189 6.65 -27.68 13.12
CA SER A 189 5.29 -28.24 13.07
C SER A 189 4.25 -27.35 12.35
N PRO A 190 4.24 -26.01 12.54
CA PRO A 190 3.29 -25.11 11.87
C PRO A 190 3.40 -25.09 10.34
N LEU A 191 4.61 -25.34 9.80
CA LEU A 191 4.89 -25.23 8.37
C LEU A 191 4.63 -26.53 7.61
N LYS A 192 4.53 -27.68 8.30
CA LYS A 192 4.38 -29.00 7.65
C LYS A 192 3.20 -29.06 6.68
N ASN A 193 2.06 -28.52 7.08
CA ASN A 193 0.86 -28.51 6.24
C ASN A 193 1.03 -27.59 5.02
N LEU A 194 1.58 -26.39 5.20
CA LEU A 194 1.80 -25.46 4.09
C LEU A 194 2.84 -26.00 3.10
N ILE A 195 3.94 -26.58 3.60
CA ILE A 195 4.96 -27.24 2.77
C ILE A 195 4.36 -28.40 1.98
N LYS A 196 3.51 -29.24 2.61
CA LYS A 196 2.82 -30.33 1.90
C LYS A 196 1.99 -29.78 0.74
N ARG A 197 1.21 -28.72 0.98
CA ARG A 197 0.38 -28.08 -0.04
C ARG A 197 1.21 -27.43 -1.16
N TYR A 198 2.33 -26.78 -0.82
CA TYR A 198 3.22 -26.18 -1.82
C TYR A 198 4.00 -27.17 -2.68
N LYS A 199 4.13 -28.44 -2.28
CA LYS A 199 4.71 -29.45 -3.17
C LYS A 199 3.91 -29.64 -4.46
N GLU A 200 2.61 -29.41 -4.41
CA GLU A 200 1.69 -29.52 -5.54
C GLU A 200 1.66 -28.25 -6.41
N PHE A 201 2.37 -27.19 -6.00
CA PHE A 201 2.44 -25.90 -6.68
C PHE A 201 3.66 -25.84 -7.61
N GLU A 202 3.55 -25.16 -8.75
CA GLU A 202 4.67 -24.93 -9.66
C GLU A 202 5.64 -23.90 -9.07
N GLU A 203 6.81 -23.75 -9.72
CA GLU A 203 7.87 -22.85 -9.27
C GLU A 203 7.40 -21.38 -9.23
N PHE A 204 6.52 -21.01 -10.17
CA PHE A 204 5.92 -19.69 -10.25
C PHE A 204 5.05 -19.35 -9.03
N GLU A 205 4.15 -20.23 -8.60
CA GLU A 205 3.29 -19.93 -7.45
C GLU A 205 4.07 -19.98 -6.13
N ARG A 206 5.14 -20.78 -6.05
CA ARG A 206 6.07 -20.74 -4.90
C ARG A 206 6.82 -19.42 -4.84
N PHE A 207 7.12 -18.80 -5.99
CA PHE A 207 7.71 -17.47 -6.08
C PHE A 207 6.68 -16.39 -5.69
N ILE A 208 5.45 -16.47 -6.19
CA ILE A 208 4.36 -15.57 -5.77
C ILE A 208 4.13 -15.65 -4.26
N GLY A 209 4.20 -16.83 -3.65
CA GLY A 209 4.06 -16.97 -2.19
C GLY A 209 5.06 -16.13 -1.39
N GLN A 210 6.17 -15.71 -1.99
CA GLN A 210 7.18 -14.86 -1.35
C GLN A 210 6.82 -13.38 -1.41
N VAL A 211 5.83 -13.01 -2.20
CA VAL A 211 5.29 -11.66 -2.29
C VAL A 211 4.38 -11.42 -1.08
N PRO A 212 4.48 -10.26 -0.39
CA PRO A 212 3.61 -9.99 0.75
C PRO A 212 2.14 -10.16 0.35
N LEU A 213 1.36 -10.91 1.14
CA LEU A 213 -0.06 -11.16 0.82
C LEU A 213 -0.85 -9.88 0.70
N THR A 214 -0.38 -8.85 1.39
CA THR A 214 -0.91 -7.53 1.27
C THR A 214 -0.86 -7.06 -0.20
N VAL A 215 0.21 -7.31 -0.94
CA VAL A 215 0.37 -6.74 -2.29
C VAL A 215 -0.27 -7.59 -3.39
N ILE A 216 -0.92 -8.71 -3.04
CA ILE A 216 -1.58 -9.60 -4.00
C ILE A 216 -2.94 -9.00 -4.40
N PRO A 217 -3.14 -8.64 -5.68
CA PRO A 217 -4.39 -8.08 -6.16
C PRO A 217 -5.45 -9.17 -6.28
N ILE A 218 -6.21 -9.40 -5.21
CA ILE A 218 -7.31 -10.37 -5.19
C ILE A 218 -8.66 -9.78 -5.65
N TYR A 219 -8.72 -8.47 -5.87
CA TYR A 219 -9.93 -7.77 -6.31
C TYR A 219 -9.81 -7.30 -7.75
N ARG A 220 -10.73 -7.75 -8.62
CA ARG A 220 -10.93 -7.19 -9.97
C ARG A 220 -11.22 -5.69 -9.99
N SER A 221 -11.78 -5.16 -8.90
CA SER A 221 -12.20 -3.76 -8.78
C SER A 221 -11.05 -2.77 -8.54
N ILE A 222 -9.80 -3.24 -8.49
CA ILE A 222 -8.64 -2.39 -8.18
C ILE A 222 -7.59 -2.64 -9.24
N VAL A 223 -7.51 -1.74 -10.21
CA VAL A 223 -6.33 -1.64 -11.09
C VAL A 223 -5.16 -1.21 -10.20
N VAL A 224 -4.28 -2.14 -9.82
CA VAL A 224 -3.15 -1.88 -8.90
C VAL A 224 -1.92 -1.40 -9.68
N PRO A 225 -1.40 -0.18 -9.43
CA PRO A 225 -0.12 0.35 -9.92
C PRO A 225 1.13 -0.30 -9.30
N GLY A 226 1.14 -1.61 -9.12
CA GLY A 226 2.31 -2.38 -8.65
C GLY A 226 2.66 -3.56 -9.56
N MET A 227 1.78 -3.90 -10.50
CA MET A 227 1.96 -5.03 -11.39
C MET A 227 3.09 -4.84 -12.41
N LYS A 228 3.66 -3.63 -12.61
CA LYS A 228 4.63 -3.42 -13.68
C LYS A 228 5.91 -4.24 -13.49
N ASP A 229 6.43 -4.35 -12.28
CA ASP A 229 7.68 -5.08 -12.00
C ASP A 229 7.46 -6.59 -11.90
N LEU A 230 6.34 -7.01 -11.30
CA LEU A 230 5.93 -8.42 -11.27
C LEU A 230 5.58 -8.93 -12.67
N ILE A 231 4.75 -8.19 -13.43
CA ILE A 231 4.47 -8.49 -14.85
C ILE A 231 5.77 -8.45 -15.65
N SER A 232 6.69 -7.50 -15.41
CA SER A 232 7.97 -7.48 -16.16
C SER A 232 8.87 -8.68 -15.83
N GLY A 233 8.83 -9.19 -14.60
CA GLY A 233 9.46 -10.45 -14.20
C GLY A 233 8.81 -11.64 -14.90
N ILE A 234 7.48 -11.75 -14.83
CA ILE A 234 6.66 -12.77 -15.51
C ILE A 234 6.87 -12.73 -17.02
N ARG A 235 6.93 -11.55 -17.64
CA ARG A 235 7.21 -11.37 -19.09
C ARG A 235 8.60 -11.86 -19.47
N ARG A 236 9.58 -11.71 -18.57
CA ARG A 236 10.94 -12.17 -18.79
C ARG A 236 11.02 -13.68 -18.74
N GLU A 237 10.29 -14.31 -17.82
CA GLU A 237 10.15 -15.77 -17.73
C GLU A 237 9.32 -16.36 -18.90
N LEU A 238 8.28 -15.65 -19.35
CA LEU A 238 7.36 -16.08 -20.44
C LEU A 238 7.70 -15.53 -21.85
N GLY A 239 8.85 -14.88 -22.03
CA GLY A 239 9.37 -14.44 -23.33
C GLY A 239 8.60 -13.32 -24.07
N ILE A 240 7.91 -12.43 -23.36
CA ILE A 240 7.00 -11.41 -23.93
C ILE A 240 7.73 -10.07 -24.17
N LYS A 241 7.81 -9.58 -25.42
CA LYS A 241 8.62 -8.40 -25.83
C LYS A 241 7.86 -7.08 -26.06
N GLY A 242 6.70 -6.86 -25.46
CA GLY A 242 5.89 -5.64 -25.62
C GLY A 242 5.99 -4.64 -24.46
N ASN A 243 6.16 -3.35 -24.74
CA ASN A 243 6.14 -2.28 -23.72
C ASN A 243 4.72 -1.78 -23.45
N LEU A 244 4.29 -1.82 -22.19
CA LEU A 244 3.05 -1.17 -21.74
C LEU A 244 3.39 0.29 -21.42
N LYS A 245 2.83 1.25 -22.17
CA LYS A 245 3.03 2.69 -21.96
C LYS A 245 2.14 3.22 -20.83
N VAL A 246 2.37 2.78 -19.61
CA VAL A 246 1.85 3.46 -18.41
C VAL A 246 2.99 3.60 -17.40
N LYS A 247 3.18 4.83 -16.90
CA LYS A 247 4.09 5.14 -15.80
C LYS A 247 3.31 4.88 -14.51
N LEU A 248 3.62 3.80 -13.81
CA LEU A 248 2.96 3.38 -12.57
C LEU A 248 4.06 3.09 -11.56
N ARG A 249 4.21 3.98 -10.58
CA ARG A 249 5.07 3.79 -9.41
C ARG A 249 4.14 3.66 -8.19
N TYR A 250 4.46 2.69 -7.34
CA TYR A 250 3.94 2.45 -5.99
C TYR A 250 2.64 1.63 -5.82
N LEU A 251 2.75 0.72 -4.83
CA LEU A 251 1.74 -0.09 -4.16
C LEU A 251 0.42 0.64 -3.88
N HIS A 252 -0.73 -0.05 -4.05
CA HIS A 252 -2.07 0.57 -3.92
C HIS A 252 -2.84 0.14 -2.64
N PRO A 253 -2.86 0.95 -1.58
CA PRO A 253 -3.67 0.81 -0.37
C PRO A 253 -5.20 0.65 -0.53
N MET A 254 -5.80 0.98 -1.68
CA MET A 254 -7.18 0.54 -2.02
C MET A 254 -7.44 -0.93 -1.73
N ALA A 255 -6.49 -1.82 -2.06
CA ALA A 255 -6.67 -3.25 -1.86
C ALA A 255 -6.84 -3.61 -0.38
N TYR A 256 -6.13 -2.90 0.51
CA TYR A 256 -6.26 -3.08 1.97
C TYR A 256 -7.55 -2.55 2.52
N GLY A 257 -7.92 -1.32 2.14
CA GLY A 257 -9.14 -0.71 2.64
C GLY A 257 -10.39 -1.53 2.29
N ILE A 258 -10.42 -2.08 1.07
CA ILE A 258 -11.50 -2.96 0.61
C ILE A 258 -11.43 -4.31 1.34
N LEU A 259 -10.25 -4.94 1.42
CA LEU A 259 -10.09 -6.21 2.14
C LEU A 259 -10.53 -6.11 3.61
N MET A 260 -10.14 -5.04 4.30
CA MET A 260 -10.48 -4.83 5.71
C MET A 260 -11.95 -4.48 5.91
N ARG A 261 -12.58 -3.78 4.95
CA ARG A 261 -14.03 -3.60 4.93
C ARG A 261 -14.74 -4.96 4.83
N GLU A 262 -14.35 -5.79 3.87
CA GLU A 262 -14.96 -7.10 3.69
C GLU A 262 -14.72 -7.99 4.92
N LEU A 263 -13.52 -7.95 5.51
CA LEU A 263 -13.23 -8.63 6.77
C LEU A 263 -14.19 -8.20 7.89
N PHE A 264 -14.45 -6.91 8.01
CA PHE A 264 -15.39 -6.40 9.01
C PHE A 264 -16.82 -6.92 8.78
N PHE A 265 -17.25 -7.03 7.52
CA PHE A 265 -18.53 -7.65 7.18
C PHE A 265 -18.53 -9.17 7.44
N GLU A 266 -17.43 -9.88 7.18
CA GLU A 266 -17.29 -11.31 7.52
C GLU A 266 -17.29 -11.60 9.02
N LEU A 267 -17.06 -10.56 9.83
CA LEU A 267 -17.15 -10.57 11.29
C LEU A 267 -18.51 -10.10 11.79
N ASP A 268 -19.50 -9.94 10.91
CA ASP A 268 -20.83 -9.39 11.23
C ASP A 268 -20.76 -8.05 11.96
N CYS A 269 -19.79 -7.21 11.57
CA CYS A 269 -19.50 -5.92 12.20
C CYS A 269 -19.16 -6.02 13.71
N LYS A 270 -18.72 -7.19 14.19
CA LYS A 270 -18.31 -7.38 15.59
C LYS A 270 -17.14 -6.45 15.92
N GLU A 271 -17.33 -5.59 16.90
CA GLU A 271 -16.31 -4.60 17.28
C GLU A 271 -15.10 -5.25 17.94
N ASN A 272 -15.27 -6.29 18.76
CA ASN A 272 -14.18 -6.90 19.53
C ASN A 272 -14.04 -8.41 19.22
N PRO A 273 -13.57 -8.78 18.02
CA PRO A 273 -13.31 -10.17 17.68
C PRO A 273 -12.00 -10.66 18.32
N SER A 274 -11.98 -11.93 18.69
CA SER A 274 -10.76 -12.67 19.03
C SER A 274 -9.89 -12.91 17.80
N ASP A 275 -8.61 -13.23 17.98
CA ASP A 275 -7.68 -13.41 16.85
C ASP A 275 -8.06 -14.62 15.98
N GLU A 276 -8.57 -15.69 16.60
CA GLU A 276 -9.08 -16.87 15.88
C GLU A 276 -10.35 -16.56 15.07
N GLU A 277 -11.22 -15.67 15.56
CA GLU A 277 -12.38 -15.21 14.78
C GLU A 277 -11.93 -14.41 13.55
N VAL A 278 -10.96 -13.50 13.71
CA VAL A 278 -10.40 -12.73 12.58
C VAL A 278 -9.72 -13.64 11.58
N LYS A 279 -8.98 -14.65 12.05
CA LYS A 279 -8.31 -15.64 11.19
C LYS A 279 -9.32 -16.47 10.39
N THR A 280 -10.38 -16.94 11.05
CA THR A 280 -11.46 -17.68 10.41
C THR A 280 -12.21 -16.81 9.41
N ALA A 281 -12.48 -15.54 9.74
CA ALA A 281 -13.13 -14.59 8.85
C ALA A 281 -12.26 -14.28 7.61
N MET A 282 -10.94 -14.08 7.78
CA MET A 282 -10.01 -13.89 6.67
C MET A 282 -9.94 -15.11 5.74
N LYS A 283 -9.99 -16.32 6.29
CA LYS A 283 -10.11 -17.55 5.50
C LYS A 283 -11.40 -17.58 4.69
N ARG A 284 -12.56 -17.32 5.32
CA ARG A 284 -13.85 -17.27 4.61
C ARG A 284 -13.86 -16.20 3.52
N LEU A 285 -13.28 -15.04 3.82
CA LEU A 285 -13.15 -13.95 2.88
C LEU A 285 -12.36 -14.36 1.64
N SER A 286 -11.19 -14.98 1.82
CA SER A 286 -10.35 -15.41 0.70
C SER A 286 -11.02 -16.48 -0.15
N GLU A 287 -11.75 -17.41 0.46
CA GLU A 287 -12.58 -18.41 -0.25
C GLU A 287 -13.71 -17.75 -1.05
N LYS A 288 -14.41 -16.77 -0.48
CA LYS A 288 -15.48 -16.03 -1.17
C LYS A 288 -14.94 -15.24 -2.36
N GLN A 289 -13.79 -14.60 -2.22
CA GLN A 289 -13.14 -13.88 -3.33
C GLN A 289 -12.73 -14.83 -4.45
N LEU A 290 -12.12 -15.98 -4.11
CA LEU A 290 -11.71 -16.97 -5.11
C LEU A 290 -12.91 -17.56 -5.88
N LYS A 291 -14.00 -17.86 -5.16
CA LYS A 291 -15.28 -18.30 -5.78
C LYS A 291 -15.85 -17.24 -6.72
N LEU A 292 -15.82 -15.97 -6.31
CA LEU A 292 -16.30 -14.87 -7.14
C LEU A 292 -15.49 -14.76 -8.45
N LEU A 293 -14.17 -14.82 -8.36
CA LEU A 293 -13.31 -14.78 -9.55
C LEU A 293 -13.60 -15.94 -10.50
N LEU A 294 -13.66 -17.18 -9.97
CA LEU A 294 -14.05 -18.36 -10.74
C LEU A 294 -15.43 -18.20 -11.39
N HIS A 295 -16.39 -17.62 -10.68
CA HIS A 295 -17.73 -17.37 -11.21
C HIS A 295 -17.72 -16.38 -12.37
N ILE A 296 -16.95 -15.29 -12.26
CA ILE A 296 -16.84 -14.30 -13.33
C ILE A 296 -16.10 -14.89 -14.55
N GLU A 297 -15.09 -15.74 -14.34
CA GLU A 297 -14.36 -16.41 -15.43
C GLU A 297 -15.13 -17.54 -16.11
N ARG A 298 -16.13 -18.11 -15.43
CA ARG A 298 -16.85 -19.29 -15.90
C ARG A 298 -17.32 -19.21 -17.35
N PRO A 299 -17.95 -18.11 -17.83
CA PRO A 299 -18.40 -18.02 -19.22
C PRO A 299 -17.25 -18.09 -20.24
N LEU A 300 -16.07 -17.56 -19.90
CA LEU A 300 -14.88 -17.62 -20.76
C LEU A 300 -14.30 -19.04 -20.76
N LEU A 301 -14.15 -19.63 -19.57
CA LEU A 301 -13.62 -20.99 -19.40
C LEU A 301 -14.48 -22.04 -20.12
N GLU A 302 -15.80 -21.92 -20.05
CA GLU A 302 -16.73 -22.83 -20.74
C GLU A 302 -16.58 -22.75 -22.27
N LYS A 303 -16.44 -21.54 -22.83
CA LYS A 303 -16.19 -21.35 -24.27
C LYS A 303 -14.86 -21.98 -24.70
N ILE A 304 -13.80 -21.77 -23.92
CA ILE A 304 -12.49 -22.35 -24.18
C ILE A 304 -12.55 -23.88 -24.17
N LYS A 305 -13.22 -24.48 -23.17
CA LYS A 305 -13.41 -25.94 -23.08
C LYS A 305 -14.18 -26.52 -24.27
N GLN A 306 -15.04 -25.74 -24.90
CA GLN A 306 -15.75 -26.11 -26.13
C GLN A 306 -14.92 -25.90 -27.41
N GLY A 307 -13.65 -25.49 -27.28
CA GLY A 307 -12.76 -25.21 -28.41
C GLY A 307 -12.93 -23.81 -29.02
N ASN A 308 -13.74 -22.95 -28.41
CA ASN A 308 -13.98 -21.59 -28.89
C ASN A 308 -12.97 -20.62 -28.27
N LEU A 309 -12.00 -20.17 -29.08
CA LEU A 309 -11.07 -19.12 -28.64
C LEU A 309 -11.78 -17.77 -28.53
N PRO A 310 -11.43 -16.94 -27.54
CA PRO A 310 -12.04 -15.63 -27.37
C PRO A 310 -11.54 -14.66 -28.44
N GLU A 311 -12.31 -14.48 -29.52
CA GLU A 311 -11.95 -13.60 -30.64
C GLU A 311 -11.97 -12.11 -30.30
N ASN A 312 -12.73 -11.74 -29.25
CA ASN A 312 -12.90 -10.38 -28.78
C ASN A 312 -11.90 -9.97 -27.69
N LEU A 313 -11.00 -10.85 -27.26
CA LEU A 313 -10.00 -10.59 -26.24
C LEU A 313 -8.58 -10.62 -26.84
N SER A 314 -7.70 -9.76 -26.33
CA SER A 314 -6.28 -9.85 -26.66
C SER A 314 -5.60 -10.98 -25.87
N VAL A 315 -4.46 -11.46 -26.38
CA VAL A 315 -3.60 -12.41 -25.67
C VAL A 315 -3.24 -11.88 -24.27
N GLU A 316 -2.95 -10.58 -24.19
CA GLU A 316 -2.60 -9.92 -22.94
C GLU A 316 -3.76 -9.88 -21.95
N ALA A 317 -5.01 -9.76 -22.42
CA ALA A 317 -6.19 -9.79 -21.57
C ALA A 317 -6.41 -11.20 -20.97
N VAL A 318 -6.29 -12.25 -21.78
CA VAL A 318 -6.43 -13.64 -21.30
C VAL A 318 -5.33 -13.99 -20.29
N LEU A 319 -4.08 -13.57 -20.56
CA LEU A 319 -2.97 -13.75 -19.61
C LEU A 319 -3.18 -12.97 -18.31
N TYR A 320 -3.76 -11.77 -18.39
CA TYR A 320 -4.06 -10.99 -17.20
C TYR A 320 -5.02 -11.73 -16.27
N GLU A 321 -6.10 -12.30 -16.82
CA GLU A 321 -7.09 -13.05 -16.02
C GLU A 321 -6.48 -14.32 -15.40
N ALA A 322 -5.62 -15.02 -16.14
CA ALA A 322 -4.89 -16.16 -15.60
C ALA A 322 -3.99 -15.77 -14.42
N ILE A 323 -3.24 -14.68 -14.55
CA ILE A 323 -2.38 -14.17 -13.48
C ILE A 323 -3.21 -13.78 -12.27
N VAL A 324 -4.34 -13.10 -12.44
CA VAL A 324 -5.24 -12.73 -11.33
C VAL A 324 -5.74 -13.97 -10.58
N LEU A 325 -6.16 -15.01 -11.30
CA LEU A 325 -6.59 -16.28 -10.69
C LEU A 325 -5.46 -16.97 -9.93
N ARG A 326 -4.24 -17.07 -10.50
CA ARG A 326 -3.09 -17.66 -9.79
C ARG A 326 -2.75 -16.90 -8.51
N LEU A 327 -2.73 -15.57 -8.59
CA LEU A 327 -2.47 -14.69 -7.45
C LEU A 327 -3.53 -14.90 -6.35
N ALA A 328 -4.80 -14.94 -6.71
CA ALA A 328 -5.90 -15.19 -5.76
C ALA A 328 -5.85 -16.61 -5.16
N ALA A 329 -5.48 -17.62 -5.93
CA ALA A 329 -5.31 -18.99 -5.45
C ALA A 329 -4.20 -19.08 -4.40
N VAL A 330 -3.04 -18.45 -4.62
CA VAL A 330 -1.93 -18.39 -3.65
C VAL A 330 -2.35 -17.63 -2.38
N PHE A 331 -3.04 -16.51 -2.53
CA PHE A 331 -3.55 -15.74 -1.39
C PHE A 331 -4.50 -16.58 -0.53
N ALA A 332 -5.47 -17.26 -1.15
CA ALA A 332 -6.42 -18.11 -0.46
C ALA A 332 -5.71 -19.30 0.22
N LEU A 333 -4.77 -19.94 -0.46
CA LEU A 333 -3.96 -21.03 0.09
C LEU A 333 -3.28 -20.61 1.40
N ASN A 334 -2.59 -19.46 1.39
CA ASN A 334 -1.79 -18.97 2.52
C ASN A 334 -2.66 -18.58 3.73
N LEU A 335 -3.94 -18.33 3.51
CA LEU A 335 -4.94 -18.10 4.56
C LEU A 335 -5.66 -19.39 4.98
N GLY A 336 -5.26 -20.54 4.45
CA GLY A 336 -5.81 -21.84 4.84
C GLY A 336 -7.15 -22.18 4.20
N ALA A 337 -7.47 -21.58 3.04
CA ALA A 337 -8.66 -21.90 2.26
C ALA A 337 -8.74 -23.39 1.87
N ASN A 338 -9.93 -23.86 1.50
CA ASN A 338 -10.18 -25.20 0.98
C ASN A 338 -9.29 -25.57 -0.23
N ASP A 339 -8.67 -26.75 -0.19
CA ASP A 339 -7.71 -27.22 -1.20
C ASP A 339 -8.33 -27.48 -2.57
N GLU A 340 -9.56 -27.98 -2.62
CA GLU A 340 -10.26 -28.26 -3.88
C GLU A 340 -10.58 -26.95 -4.62
N LEU A 341 -11.02 -25.92 -3.90
CA LEU A 341 -11.27 -24.60 -4.46
C LEU A 341 -9.98 -23.95 -4.99
N VAL A 342 -8.88 -24.09 -4.24
CA VAL A 342 -7.56 -23.58 -4.67
C VAL A 342 -7.09 -24.32 -5.92
N ARG A 343 -7.28 -25.64 -6.00
CA ARG A 343 -6.95 -26.44 -7.18
C ARG A 343 -7.79 -26.03 -8.38
N GLU A 344 -9.10 -25.89 -8.23
CA GLU A 344 -10.00 -25.44 -9.31
C GLU A 344 -9.55 -24.10 -9.92
N ALA A 345 -9.18 -23.14 -9.08
CA ALA A 345 -8.67 -21.85 -9.53
C ALA A 345 -7.34 -21.95 -10.29
N ARG A 346 -6.45 -22.87 -9.89
CA ARG A 346 -5.18 -23.12 -10.58
C ARG A 346 -5.40 -23.75 -11.95
N GLU A 347 -6.21 -24.81 -12.02
CA GLU A 347 -6.57 -25.47 -13.28
C GLU A 347 -7.24 -24.49 -14.26
N ALA A 348 -8.10 -23.60 -13.76
CA ALA A 348 -8.69 -22.54 -14.56
C ALA A 348 -7.64 -21.56 -15.11
N ALA A 349 -6.66 -21.15 -14.29
CA ALA A 349 -5.59 -20.27 -14.73
C ALA A 349 -4.67 -20.93 -15.78
N GLU A 350 -4.31 -22.19 -15.59
CA GLU A 350 -3.52 -22.99 -16.55
C GLU A 350 -4.24 -23.11 -17.91
N LEU A 351 -5.56 -23.30 -17.88
CA LEU A 351 -6.36 -23.32 -19.10
C LEU A 351 -6.33 -21.97 -19.84
N LEU A 352 -6.40 -20.85 -19.11
CA LEU A 352 -6.31 -19.52 -19.71
C LEU A 352 -4.91 -19.24 -20.28
N GLU A 353 -3.84 -19.64 -19.60
CA GLU A 353 -2.46 -19.50 -20.07
C GLU A 353 -2.21 -20.27 -21.36
N SER A 354 -2.58 -21.56 -21.39
CA SER A 354 -2.46 -22.40 -22.59
C SER A 354 -3.27 -21.85 -23.77
N THR A 355 -4.46 -21.32 -23.50
CA THR A 355 -5.29 -20.62 -24.49
C THR A 355 -4.59 -19.38 -25.05
N ALA A 356 -4.01 -18.56 -24.17
CA ALA A 356 -3.30 -17.36 -24.59
C ALA A 356 -2.05 -17.68 -25.43
N GLU A 357 -1.33 -18.76 -25.11
CA GLU A 357 -0.25 -19.26 -25.94
C GLU A 357 -0.73 -19.71 -27.33
N GLU A 358 -1.85 -20.42 -27.41
CA GLU A 358 -2.44 -20.83 -28.68
C GLU A 358 -2.82 -19.60 -29.53
N MET A 359 -3.50 -18.62 -28.92
CA MET A 359 -3.86 -17.35 -29.57
C MET A 359 -2.60 -16.64 -30.11
N ARG A 360 -1.52 -16.59 -29.32
CA ARG A 360 -0.23 -15.99 -29.75
C ARG A 360 0.35 -16.72 -30.96
N ARG A 361 0.32 -18.05 -30.99
CA ARG A 361 0.79 -18.85 -32.14
C ARG A 361 -0.03 -18.55 -33.40
N ARG A 362 -1.36 -18.40 -33.29
CA ARG A 362 -2.23 -18.04 -34.42
C ARG A 362 -1.96 -16.64 -34.97
N VAL A 363 -1.72 -15.65 -34.10
CA VAL A 363 -1.36 -14.28 -34.51
C VAL A 363 0.02 -14.25 -35.19
N GLY A 364 0.98 -15.02 -34.68
CA GLY A 364 2.31 -15.15 -35.29
C GLY A 364 2.27 -15.76 -36.70
N ARG A 365 1.44 -16.79 -36.92
CA ARG A 365 1.24 -17.43 -38.23
C ARG A 365 0.55 -16.55 -39.27
N LYS A 366 -0.28 -15.57 -38.86
CA LYS A 366 -0.93 -14.61 -39.77
C LYS A 366 0.00 -13.47 -40.25
N ARG A 367 1.19 -13.34 -39.65
CA ARG A 367 2.18 -12.29 -39.99
C ARG A 367 3.36 -12.80 -40.84
N GLN A 368 3.41 -14.11 -41.09
CA GLN A 368 4.24 -14.75 -42.12
C GLN A 368 3.38 -14.95 -43.36
#